data_AF-A0A2K3KCD2-F1
#
_entry.id   AF-A0A2K3KCD2-F1
#
_cell.length_a   1.000
_cell.length_b   1.000
_cell.length_c   1.000
_cell.angle_alpha   90.00
_cell.angle_beta   90.00
_cell.angle_gamma   90.00
#
_symmetry.space_group_name_H-M   'P 1'
#
loop_
_entity.id
_entity.type
_entity.pdbx_description
1 polymer ?
#
loop_
_entity_poly.entity_id
_entity_poly.type
_entity_poly.pdbx_seq_one_letter_code
_entity_poly.pdbx_strand_id
1 'polypeptide(L)'
;MAGTSSSSSPKIPPFMFKNLQIVGNEMEFPESELTFLSEKMVDFDSLQANGFDVKQYFSSQGWDKYFDMLNGPIYPDLLKKFWMKA
;
A
#
# COMPACT_ATOMS: atom_id res chain seq x y z
N MET A 1 45.55 -21.47 -8.78
CA MET A 1 45.23 -20.18 -9.42
C MET A 1 43.76 -19.92 -9.22
N ALA A 2 43.39 -18.93 -8.42
CA ALA A 2 42.00 -18.49 -8.24
C ALA A 2 41.92 -17.07 -8.78
N GLY A 3 41.07 -16.87 -9.79
CA GLY A 3 40.85 -15.56 -10.42
C GLY A 3 40.08 -14.64 -9.49
N THR A 4 40.63 -13.46 -9.22
CA THR A 4 39.93 -12.36 -8.55
C THR A 4 38.88 -11.77 -9.48
N SER A 5 37.60 -12.00 -9.19
CA SER A 5 36.48 -11.32 -9.81
C SER A 5 36.33 -9.91 -9.24
N SER A 6 36.76 -8.89 -9.98
CA SER A 6 36.48 -7.49 -9.65
C SER A 6 35.02 -7.16 -10.00
N SER A 7 34.15 -7.03 -9.00
CA SER A 7 32.80 -6.49 -9.22
C SER A 7 32.92 -5.00 -9.50
N SER A 8 32.87 -4.61 -10.78
CA SER A 8 32.71 -3.21 -11.17
C SER A 8 31.29 -2.78 -10.80
N SER A 9 31.10 -2.19 -9.62
CA SER A 9 29.88 -1.43 -9.34
C SER A 9 29.79 -0.30 -10.37
N PRO A 10 28.69 -0.16 -11.13
CA PRO A 10 28.56 0.91 -12.09
C PRO A 10 28.59 2.24 -11.35
N LYS A 11 29.65 3.03 -11.56
CA LYS A 11 29.76 4.39 -11.03
C LYS A 11 28.73 5.24 -11.75
N ILE A 12 27.57 5.42 -11.12
CA ILE A 12 26.50 6.28 -11.63
C ILE A 12 27.12 7.66 -11.89
N PRO A 13 26.99 8.21 -13.11
CA PRO A 13 27.71 9.41 -13.46
C PRO A 13 27.15 10.65 -12.72
N PRO A 14 28.00 11.61 -12.32
CA PRO A 14 27.62 12.70 -11.40
C PRO A 14 26.46 13.57 -11.89
N PHE A 15 26.26 13.68 -13.21
CA PHE A 15 25.18 14.47 -13.79
C PHE A 15 23.78 13.91 -13.49
N MET A 16 23.67 12.60 -13.22
CA MET A 16 22.39 11.99 -12.82
C MET A 16 21.87 12.59 -11.51
N PHE A 17 22.75 13.07 -10.64
CA PHE A 17 22.39 13.64 -9.34
C PHE A 17 22.20 15.16 -9.37
N LYS A 18 22.42 15.85 -10.50
CA LYS A 18 22.40 17.33 -10.56
C LYS A 18 21.08 17.95 -10.06
N ASN A 19 19.98 17.21 -10.19
CA ASN A 19 18.65 17.62 -9.74
C ASN A 19 18.01 16.62 -8.77
N LEU A 20 18.76 15.61 -8.30
CA LEU A 20 18.24 14.63 -7.34
C LEU A 20 18.71 15.02 -5.95
N GLN A 21 17.77 15.39 -5.07
CA GLN A 21 18.04 15.38 -3.64
C GLN A 21 18.04 13.92 -3.18
N ILE A 22 19.18 13.45 -2.67
CA ILE A 22 19.25 12.21 -1.91
C ILE A 22 18.61 12.52 -0.56
N VAL A 23 17.31 12.30 -0.45
CA VAL A 23 16.60 12.27 0.83
C VAL A 23 16.91 10.90 1.46
N GLY A 24 16.96 10.82 2.79
CA GLY A 24 16.99 9.52 3.47
C GLY A 24 15.77 8.66 3.09
N ASN A 25 15.67 7.45 3.65
CA ASN A 25 14.43 6.64 3.59
C ASN A 25 13.32 7.27 4.48
N GLU A 26 13.10 8.57 4.31
CA GLU A 26 12.13 9.36 5.06
C GLU A 26 11.45 10.28 4.04
N MET A 27 10.13 10.13 3.93
CA MET A 27 9.30 10.97 3.07
C MET A 27 8.94 12.25 3.83
N GLU A 28 9.56 13.37 3.48
CA GLU A 28 9.29 14.68 4.07
C GLU A 28 8.10 15.38 3.37
N PHE A 29 6.88 14.94 3.62
CA PHE A 29 5.67 15.74 3.33
C PHE A 29 4.75 15.77 4.56
N PRO A 30 3.90 16.81 4.70
CA PRO A 30 3.03 16.90 5.86
C PRO A 30 2.01 15.75 5.89
N GLU A 31 1.76 15.17 7.07
CA GLU A 31 0.79 14.08 7.28
C GLU A 31 -0.62 14.37 6.73
N SER A 32 -0.97 15.65 6.61
CA SER A 32 -2.22 16.13 6.02
C SER A 32 -2.36 15.85 4.53
N GLU A 33 -1.25 15.68 3.80
CA GLU A 33 -1.25 15.32 2.39
C GLU A 33 -1.40 13.80 2.16
N LEU A 34 -1.20 12.99 3.20
CA LEU A 34 -1.47 11.55 3.15
C LEU A 34 -2.96 11.27 3.31
N THR A 35 -3.61 10.95 2.18
CA THR A 35 -4.96 10.39 2.18
C THR A 35 -4.88 8.87 2.25
N PHE A 36 -5.46 8.29 3.29
CA PHE A 36 -5.57 6.85 3.42
C PHE A 36 -6.88 6.37 2.77
N LEU A 37 -6.78 5.40 1.85
CA LEU A 37 -7.92 4.80 1.17
C LEU A 37 -8.05 3.35 1.62
N SER A 38 -9.10 3.05 2.38
CA SER A 38 -9.48 1.68 2.73
C SER A 38 -10.56 1.17 1.79
N GLU A 39 -10.32 0.04 1.15
CA GLU A 39 -11.31 -0.68 0.38
C GLU A 39 -11.85 -1.87 1.17
N LYS A 40 -13.13 -2.20 0.96
CA LYS A 40 -13.73 -3.43 1.48
C LYS A 40 -13.33 -4.60 0.59
N MET A 41 -13.11 -5.79 1.15
CA MET A 41 -12.82 -7.01 0.38
C MET A 41 -13.96 -7.35 -0.61
N VAL A 42 -15.20 -7.06 -0.22
CA VAL A 42 -16.36 -7.12 -1.11
C VAL A 42 -17.21 -5.88 -0.86
N ASP A 43 -17.35 -5.06 -1.89
CA ASP A 43 -18.22 -3.89 -1.86
C ASP A 43 -19.61 -4.24 -2.42
N PHE A 44 -20.47 -4.74 -1.52
CA PHE A 44 -21.85 -5.06 -1.86
C PHE A 44 -22.67 -3.82 -2.29
N ASP A 45 -22.31 -2.63 -1.81
CA ASP A 45 -23.02 -1.39 -2.11
C ASP A 45 -22.75 -1.00 -3.57
N SER A 46 -21.49 -1.07 -4.00
CA SER A 46 -21.10 -0.87 -5.40
C SER A 46 -21.67 -1.94 -6.33
N LEU A 47 -21.67 -3.22 -5.93
CA LEU A 47 -22.28 -4.29 -6.72
C LEU A 47 -23.77 -4.04 -6.95
N GLN A 48 -24.50 -3.68 -5.89
CA GLN A 48 -25.92 -3.37 -5.97
C GLN A 48 -26.18 -2.16 -6.89
N ALA A 49 -25.38 -1.10 -6.78
CA ALA A 49 -25.49 0.09 -7.65
C ALA A 49 -25.28 -0.24 -9.15
N ASN A 50 -24.55 -1.32 -9.45
CA ASN A 50 -24.31 -1.80 -10.82
C ASN A 50 -25.27 -2.92 -11.24
N GLY A 51 -26.36 -3.15 -10.49
CA GLY A 51 -27.40 -4.14 -10.83
C GLY A 51 -27.11 -5.57 -10.35
N PHE A 52 -26.10 -5.77 -9.51
CA PHE A 52 -25.75 -7.06 -8.93
C PHE A 52 -26.14 -7.11 -7.45
N ASP A 53 -27.40 -7.45 -7.15
CA ASP A 53 -27.85 -7.66 -5.77
C ASP A 53 -27.54 -9.09 -5.30
N VAL A 54 -26.28 -9.31 -4.90
CA VAL A 54 -25.79 -10.64 -4.50
C VAL A 54 -25.67 -10.82 -2.98
N LYS A 55 -25.85 -9.75 -2.20
CA LYS A 55 -25.59 -9.75 -0.75
C LYS A 55 -26.41 -10.81 -0.02
N GLN A 56 -27.70 -10.94 -0.37
CA GLN A 56 -28.63 -11.89 0.25
C GLN A 56 -28.18 -13.36 0.09
N TYR A 57 -27.54 -13.72 -1.02
CA TYR A 57 -27.05 -15.09 -1.21
C TYR A 57 -25.98 -15.46 -0.19
N PHE A 58 -25.16 -14.51 0.27
CA PHE A 58 -24.13 -14.77 1.26
C PHE A 58 -24.63 -14.62 2.69
N SER A 59 -25.48 -13.61 2.97
CA SER A 59 -26.06 -13.41 4.30
C SER A 59 -26.94 -14.59 4.72
N SER A 60 -27.73 -15.16 3.81
CA SER A 60 -28.54 -16.37 4.08
C SER A 60 -27.71 -17.61 4.44
N GLN A 61 -26.44 -17.64 4.03
CA GLN A 61 -25.49 -18.69 4.38
C GLN A 61 -24.67 -18.37 5.65
N GLY A 62 -24.90 -17.22 6.29
CA GLY A 62 -24.23 -16.82 7.52
C GLY A 62 -22.82 -16.26 7.34
N TRP A 63 -22.47 -15.75 6.15
CA TRP A 63 -21.13 -15.25 5.84
C TRP A 63 -20.84 -13.83 6.36
N ASP A 64 -21.83 -13.13 6.92
CA ASP A 64 -21.69 -11.73 7.33
C ASP A 64 -20.49 -11.51 8.26
N LYS A 65 -20.36 -12.37 9.29
CA LYS A 65 -19.23 -12.32 10.25
C LYS A 65 -17.88 -12.56 9.59
N TYR A 66 -17.84 -13.37 8.52
CA TYR A 66 -16.60 -13.62 7.80
C TYR A 66 -16.16 -12.39 7.00
N PHE A 67 -17.10 -11.70 6.35
CA PHE A 67 -16.80 -10.42 5.68
C PHE A 67 -16.40 -9.33 6.67
N ASP A 68 -17.05 -9.26 7.83
CA ASP A 68 -16.66 -8.34 8.91
C ASP A 68 -15.23 -8.59 9.38
N MET A 69 -14.86 -9.87 9.56
CA MET A 69 -13.49 -10.28 9.91
C MET A 69 -12.47 -9.91 8.83
N LEU A 70 -12.82 -10.12 7.56
CA LEU A 70 -11.95 -9.76 6.42
C LEU A 70 -11.69 -8.26 6.33
N ASN A 71 -12.71 -7.44 6.63
CA ASN A 71 -12.61 -5.98 6.69
C ASN A 71 -12.09 -5.48 8.04
N GLY A 72 -11.31 -6.30 8.75
CA GLY A 72 -10.86 -6.07 10.12
C GLY A 72 -10.21 -4.69 10.38
N PRO A 73 -9.86 -4.40 11.64
CA PRO A 73 -9.43 -3.06 12.03
C PRO A 73 -8.22 -2.62 11.21
N ILE A 74 -8.34 -1.43 10.63
CA ILE A 74 -7.24 -0.76 9.96
C ILE A 74 -6.71 0.32 10.91
N TYR A 75 -5.39 0.53 10.90
CA TYR A 75 -4.72 1.52 11.74
C TYR A 75 -4.08 2.62 10.86
N PRO A 76 -4.86 3.58 10.34
CA PRO A 76 -4.37 4.60 9.42
C PRO A 76 -3.18 5.40 9.97
N ASP A 77 -3.23 5.80 11.24
CA ASP A 77 -2.16 6.58 11.86
C ASP A 77 -0.86 5.80 11.99
N LEU A 78 -0.95 4.48 12.24
CA LEU A 78 0.23 3.61 12.31
C LEU A 78 0.86 3.46 10.92
N LEU A 79 0.04 3.25 9.88
CA LEU A 79 0.51 3.14 8.51
C LEU A 79 1.15 4.45 8.03
N LYS A 80 0.51 5.60 8.30
CA LYS A 80 1.05 6.91 7.95
C LYS A 80 2.43 7.13 8.57
N LYS A 81 2.56 6.87 9.87
CA LYS A 81 3.84 6.97 10.59
C LYS A 81 4.89 5.99 10.06
N PHE A 82 4.48 4.80 9.64
CA PHE A 82 5.38 3.82 9.02
C PHE A 82 5.89 4.32 7.68
N TRP A 83 5.01 4.75 6.77
CA TRP A 83 5.39 5.27 5.44
C TRP A 83 6.29 6.50 5.49
N MET A 84 6.07 7.40 6.45
CA MET A 84 6.93 8.58 6.59
C MET A 84 8.34 8.26 7.08
N LYS A 85 8.55 7.09 7.71
CA LYS A 85 9.82 6.66 8.31
C LYS A 85 10.48 5.47 7.60
N ALA A 86 9.95 5.03 6.46
CA ALA A 86 10.30 3.78 5.79
C ALA A 86 11.42 3.91 4.75
#